data_AF-A0A202DXV9-F1
#
_entry.id   AF-A0A202DXV9-F1
#
_cell.length_a   1.000
_cell.length_b   1.000
_cell.length_c   1.000
_cell.angle_alpha   90.00
_cell.angle_beta   90.00
_cell.angle_gamma   90.00
#
_symmetry.space_group_name_H-M   'P 1'
#
loop_
_entity.id
_entity.type
_entity.pdbx_description
1 polymer ?
#
loop_
_entity_poly.entity_id
_entity_poly.type
_entity_poly.pdbx_seq_one_letter_code
_entity_poly.pdbx_strand_id
1 'polypeptide(L)'
;SHPFPGAFTYYQGKKLHVWKVSVPQNPETFIGRIPGKIVRRNKTTKSVQVLTKDSLLELHELGFENTESKPAYDIIKSVRVKLGLSKTMLLNEIETLKKNIQELKSKL
;
A
#
# COMPACT_ATOMS: atom_id res chain seq x y z
N SER A 1 8.11 -10.80 -13.16
CA SER A 1 8.65 -9.47 -12.81
C SER A 1 9.90 -9.57 -11.94
N HIS A 2 10.06 -10.60 -11.11
CA HIS A 2 11.41 -11.03 -10.71
C HIS A 2 12.21 -11.38 -11.99
N PRO A 3 13.44 -10.85 -12.23
CA PRO A 3 14.39 -10.23 -11.29
C PRO A 3 14.53 -8.69 -11.35
N PHE A 4 13.56 -7.95 -11.90
CA PHE A 4 13.59 -6.49 -11.89
C PHE A 4 13.20 -5.93 -10.51
N PRO A 5 13.56 -4.67 -10.17
CA PRO A 5 13.29 -4.05 -8.86
C PRO A 5 11.81 -4.03 -8.41
N GLY A 6 10.89 -4.48 -9.26
CA GLY A 6 9.47 -4.66 -8.96
C GLY A 6 8.72 -3.34 -8.96
N ALA A 7 7.45 -3.37 -9.31
CA ALA A 7 6.57 -2.24 -9.04
C ALA A 7 6.43 -2.09 -7.52
N PHE A 8 6.33 -0.86 -7.02
CA PHE A 8 6.14 -0.61 -5.59
C PHE A 8 5.13 0.50 -5.34
N THR A 9 4.63 0.52 -4.12
CA THR A 9 3.78 1.58 -3.56
C THR A 9 4.14 1.78 -2.09
N TYR A 10 3.34 2.55 -1.36
CA TYR A 10 3.47 2.70 0.09
C TYR A 10 2.21 2.21 0.79
N TYR A 11 2.40 1.59 1.94
CA TYR A 11 1.33 1.18 2.83
C TYR A 11 1.74 1.54 4.26
N GLN A 12 0.93 2.39 4.91
CA GLN A 12 1.21 2.89 6.27
C GLN A 12 2.62 3.49 6.39
N GLY A 13 3.02 4.31 5.40
CA GLY A 13 4.33 4.96 5.35
C GLY A 13 5.50 4.03 4.96
N LYS A 14 5.29 2.72 4.86
CA LYS A 14 6.34 1.76 4.51
C LYS A 14 6.28 1.38 3.03
N LYS A 15 7.44 1.29 2.39
CA LYS A 15 7.57 0.85 1.00
C LYS A 15 7.13 -0.61 0.87
N LEU A 16 6.29 -0.88 -0.12
CA LEU A 16 5.64 -2.16 -0.34
C LEU A 16 5.75 -2.53 -1.82
N HIS A 17 6.49 -3.60 -2.10
CA HIS A 17 6.62 -4.17 -3.44
C HIS A 17 5.37 -4.94 -3.84
N VAL A 18 5.05 -4.84 -5.13
CA VAL A 18 3.92 -5.50 -5.78
C VAL A 18 4.47 -6.53 -6.74
N TRP A 19 4.39 -7.80 -6.36
CA TRP A 19 5.01 -8.90 -7.10
C TRP A 19 4.07 -9.50 -8.14
N LYS A 20 2.79 -9.63 -7.80
CA LYS A 20 1.78 -10.24 -8.66
C LYS A 20 0.45 -9.51 -8.59
N VAL A 21 -0.07 -9.15 -9.76
CA VAL A 21 -1.37 -8.50 -9.95
C VAL A 21 -2.13 -9.12 -11.13
N SER A 22 -3.44 -8.91 -11.15
CA SER A 22 -4.28 -9.16 -12.32
C SER A 22 -5.26 -8.01 -12.52
N VAL A 23 -5.68 -7.82 -13.77
CA VAL A 23 -6.82 -6.95 -14.08
C VAL A 23 -8.08 -7.82 -14.04
N PRO A 24 -9.11 -7.49 -13.23
CA PRO A 24 -10.37 -8.21 -13.26
C PRO A 24 -11.00 -8.16 -14.65
N GLN A 25 -11.54 -9.28 -15.15
CA GLN A 25 -12.16 -9.33 -16.48
C GLN A 25 -13.41 -8.44 -16.59
N ASN A 26 -14.21 -8.38 -15.53
CA ASN A 26 -15.41 -7.55 -15.43
C ASN A 26 -15.30 -6.65 -14.20
N PRO A 27 -14.54 -5.54 -14.26
CA PRO A 27 -14.35 -4.67 -13.11
C PRO A 27 -15.65 -3.92 -12.79
N GLU A 28 -16.00 -3.89 -11.50
CA GLU A 28 -17.10 -3.04 -11.02
C GLU A 28 -16.81 -1.56 -11.32
N THR A 29 -17.86 -0.82 -11.69
CA THR A 29 -17.76 0.61 -11.94
C THR A 29 -18.07 1.38 -10.66
N PHE A 30 -17.12 2.21 -10.21
CA PHE A 30 -17.26 3.00 -9.00
C PHE A 30 -17.47 4.49 -9.34
N ILE A 31 -18.51 5.11 -8.78
CA ILE A 31 -18.70 6.56 -8.82
C ILE A 31 -17.86 7.19 -7.70
N GLY A 32 -17.15 8.29 -7.98
CA GLY A 32 -16.28 8.94 -6.98
C GLY A 32 -14.99 8.18 -6.68
N ARG A 33 -14.31 7.65 -7.71
CA ARG A 33 -13.08 6.86 -7.56
C ARG A 33 -11.99 7.63 -6.82
N ILE A 34 -11.37 6.98 -5.85
CA ILE A 34 -10.17 7.46 -5.16
C ILE A 34 -9.02 6.50 -5.51
N PRO A 35 -8.11 6.86 -6.44
CA PRO A 35 -6.99 5.99 -6.79
C PRO A 35 -6.15 5.60 -5.58
N GLY A 36 -5.77 4.32 -5.49
CA GLY A 36 -5.07 3.72 -4.36
C GLY A 36 -5.98 3.24 -3.23
N LYS A 37 -7.30 3.51 -3.26
CA LYS A 37 -8.23 3.05 -2.23
C LYS A 37 -8.50 1.55 -2.37
N ILE A 38 -8.43 0.83 -1.25
CA ILE A 38 -8.85 -0.57 -1.21
C ILE A 38 -10.38 -0.64 -1.13
N VAL A 39 -11.00 -1.40 -2.04
CA VAL A 39 -12.46 -1.55 -2.08
C VAL A 39 -12.92 -2.93 -1.65
N ARG A 40 -12.08 -3.95 -1.83
CA ARG A 40 -12.43 -5.33 -1.50
C ARG A 40 -11.23 -6.11 -1.00
N ARG A 41 -11.51 -7.07 -0.12
CA ARG A 41 -10.58 -8.10 0.33
C ARG A 41 -11.23 -9.46 0.06
N ASN A 42 -10.52 -10.36 -0.61
CA ASN A 42 -11.05 -11.68 -0.93
C ASN A 42 -10.25 -12.75 -0.18
N LYS A 43 -10.91 -13.42 0.77
CA LYS A 43 -10.27 -14.45 1.60
C LYS A 43 -9.97 -15.72 0.81
N THR A 44 -10.82 -16.06 -0.17
CA THR A 44 -10.73 -17.29 -0.96
C THR A 44 -9.55 -17.23 -1.92
N THR A 45 -9.41 -16.14 -2.67
CA THR A 45 -8.29 -15.92 -3.59
C THR A 45 -7.05 -15.31 -2.93
N LYS A 46 -7.14 -14.98 -1.63
CA LYS A 46 -6.09 -14.32 -0.84
C LYS A 46 -5.59 -12.99 -1.42
N SER A 47 -6.46 -12.30 -2.16
CA SER A 47 -6.18 -11.05 -2.86
C SER A 47 -6.89 -9.84 -2.25
N VAL A 48 -6.52 -8.64 -2.71
CA VAL A 48 -7.27 -7.40 -2.46
C VAL A 48 -7.45 -6.61 -3.75
N GLN A 49 -8.53 -5.84 -3.85
CA GLN A 49 -8.78 -4.98 -5.01
C GLN A 49 -8.54 -3.52 -4.64
N VAL A 50 -7.75 -2.84 -5.48
CA VAL A 50 -7.41 -1.43 -5.36
C VAL A 50 -7.95 -0.65 -6.54
N LEU A 51 -8.55 0.52 -6.27
CA LEU A 51 -8.99 1.45 -7.31
C LEU A 51 -7.81 2.09 -8.02
N THR A 52 -7.88 2.15 -9.34
CA THR A 52 -7.03 3.02 -10.17
C THR A 52 -7.83 4.25 -10.61
N LYS A 53 -7.30 5.01 -11.58
CA LYS A 53 -7.99 6.17 -12.15
C LYS A 53 -9.29 5.76 -12.85
N ASP A 54 -9.26 4.64 -13.56
CA ASP A 54 -10.27 4.21 -14.53
C ASP A 54 -10.83 2.80 -14.24
N SER A 55 -10.11 1.97 -13.48
CA SER A 55 -10.42 0.56 -13.28
C SER A 55 -10.03 0.08 -11.88
N LEU A 56 -9.82 -1.24 -11.75
CA LEU A 56 -9.37 -1.94 -10.56
C LEU A 56 -8.13 -2.76 -10.90
N LEU A 57 -7.25 -2.90 -9.92
CA LEU A 57 -6.23 -3.95 -9.91
C LEU A 57 -6.50 -4.90 -8.77
N GLU A 58 -6.37 -6.19 -9.06
CA GLU A 58 -6.39 -7.23 -8.05
C GLU A 58 -4.96 -7.61 -7.68
N LEU A 59 -4.58 -7.34 -6.43
CA LEU A 59 -3.26 -7.58 -5.88
C LEU A 59 -3.23 -8.97 -5.24
N HIS A 60 -2.28 -9.81 -5.65
CA HIS A 60 -2.16 -11.18 -5.16
C HIS A 60 -0.98 -11.35 -4.22
N GLU A 61 0.20 -10.85 -4.59
CA GLU A 61 1.43 -11.03 -3.82
C GLU A 61 2.13 -9.69 -3.61
N LEU A 62 2.44 -9.40 -2.35
CA LEU A 62 3.03 -8.16 -1.87
C LEU A 62 4.16 -8.46 -0.90
N GLY A 63 5.16 -7.59 -0.78
CA GLY A 63 6.24 -7.76 0.19
C GLY A 63 6.79 -6.42 0.64
N PHE A 64 7.07 -6.28 1.94
CA PHE A 64 7.83 -5.12 2.41
C PHE A 64 9.29 -5.24 1.97
N GLU A 65 9.99 -4.12 1.95
CA GLU A 65 11.41 -4.08 1.60
C GLU A 65 12.21 -5.09 2.43
N ASN A 66 13.06 -5.87 1.75
CA ASN A 66 13.89 -6.93 2.34
C ASN A 66 13.10 -8.05 3.05
N THR A 67 11.83 -8.27 2.68
CA THR A 67 11.01 -9.38 3.20
C THR A 67 10.49 -10.27 2.08
N GLU A 68 10.21 -11.53 2.39
CA GLU A 68 9.52 -12.44 1.46
C GLU A 68 8.13 -11.94 1.09
N SER A 69 7.72 -12.20 -0.15
CA SER A 69 6.37 -11.90 -0.61
C SER A 69 5.33 -12.77 0.09
N LYS A 70 4.22 -12.16 0.50
CA LYS A 70 3.06 -12.81 1.12
C LYS A 70 1.79 -12.48 0.34
N PRO A 71 0.71 -13.27 0.52
CA PRO A 71 -0.57 -12.95 -0.08
C PRO A 71 -1.08 -11.57 0.37
N ALA A 72 -1.66 -10.80 -0.55
CA ALA A 72 -2.05 -9.42 -0.31
C ALA A 72 -3.09 -9.31 0.81
N TYR A 73 -4.00 -10.28 0.93
CA TYR A 73 -4.99 -10.36 2.00
C TYR A 73 -4.36 -10.41 3.40
N ASP A 74 -3.16 -10.99 3.50
CA ASP A 74 -2.43 -11.17 4.75
C ASP A 74 -1.61 -9.94 5.14
N ILE A 75 -1.34 -9.01 4.22
CA ILE A 75 -0.68 -7.73 4.51
C ILE A 75 -1.71 -6.61 4.69
N ILE A 76 -2.70 -6.52 3.80
CA ILE A 76 -3.71 -5.46 3.80
C ILE A 76 -4.93 -5.94 4.58
N LYS A 77 -5.06 -5.46 5.82
CA LYS A 77 -6.06 -5.94 6.79
C LYS A 77 -7.40 -5.20 6.76
N SER A 78 -7.51 -4.11 6.02
CA SER A 78 -8.72 -3.27 6.01
C SER A 78 -8.96 -2.61 4.66
N VAL A 79 -10.22 -2.46 4.28
CA VAL A 79 -10.65 -1.67 3.10
C VAL A 79 -10.63 -0.16 3.38
N ARG A 80 -10.49 0.25 4.65
CA ARG A 80 -10.45 1.68 5.00
C ARG A 80 -9.14 2.33 4.58
N VAL A 81 -8.09 1.55 4.34
CA VAL A 81 -6.76 2.04 3.98
C VAL A 81 -6.68 2.51 2.53
N LYS A 82 -5.67 3.34 2.26
CA LYS A 82 -5.30 3.81 0.93
C LYS A 82 -3.81 3.53 0.72
N LEU A 83 -3.46 2.98 -0.43
CA LEU A 83 -2.08 2.82 -0.87
C LEU A 83 -1.53 4.14 -1.41
N GLY A 84 -0.21 4.29 -1.32
CA GLY A 84 0.52 5.51 -1.63
C GLY A 84 0.82 6.36 -0.40
N LEU A 85 1.58 7.43 -0.61
CA LEU A 85 1.90 8.41 0.43
C LEU A 85 0.76 9.41 0.58
N SER A 86 0.46 9.81 1.82
CA SER A 86 -0.42 10.93 2.09
C SER A 86 0.36 12.11 2.68
N LYS A 87 -0.05 13.33 2.33
CA LYS A 87 0.56 14.56 2.88
C LYS A 87 0.54 14.53 4.41
N THR A 88 -0.57 14.11 5.01
CA THR A 88 -0.72 14.00 6.46
C THR A 88 0.29 13.03 7.07
N MET A 89 0.53 11.86 6.47
CA MET A 89 1.55 10.92 6.97
C MET A 89 2.95 11.56 6.94
N LEU A 90 3.29 12.24 5.84
CA LEU A 90 4.60 12.89 5.70
C LEU A 90 4.79 14.01 6.74
N LEU A 91 3.75 14.81 6.99
CA LEU A 91 3.80 15.87 8.01
C LEU A 91 3.97 15.30 9.42
N ASN A 92 3.23 14.25 9.77
CA ASN A 92 3.36 13.58 11.08
C ASN A 92 4.76 12.99 11.28
N GLU A 93 5.35 12.42 10.23
CA GLU A 93 6.72 11.89 10.27
C GLU A 93 7.74 13.01 10.50
N ILE A 94 7.60 14.13 9.80
CA ILE A 94 8.46 15.31 9.99
C ILE A 94 8.37 15.84 11.42
N GLU A 95 7.17 15.93 12.00
CA GLU A 95 6.99 16.37 13.39
C GLU A 95 7.64 15.41 14.39
N THR A 96 7.48 14.10 14.18
CA THR A 96 8.11 13.07 15.01
C THR A 96 9.63 13.16 14.96
N LEU A 97 10.21 13.30 13.76
CA LEU A 97 11.64 13.44 13.56
C LEU A 97 12.19 14.72 14.21
N LYS A 98 11.48 15.85 14.09
CA LYS A 98 11.86 17.10 14.76
C LYS A 98 11.91 16.94 16.28
N LYS A 99 10.92 16.26 16.87
CA LYS A 99 10.89 15.97 18.32
C LYS A 99 12.08 15.11 18.73
N ASN A 100 12.38 14.04 17.99
CA ASN A 100 13.51 13.15 18.29
C ASN A 100 14.85 13.89 18.21
N ILE A 101 15.04 14.75 17.21
CA ILE A 101 16.24 15.58 17.07
C ILE A 101 16.39 16.54 18.26
N GLN A 102 15.30 17.15 18.71
CA GLN A 102 15.33 18.04 19.88
C GLN A 102 15.70 17.30 21.16
N GLU A 103 15.14 16.10 21.37
CA GLU A 103 15.47 15.25 22.53
C GLU A 103 16.95 14.83 22.52
N LEU A 104 17.46 14.39 21.37
CA LEU A 104 18.87 14.02 21.21
C LEU A 104 19.81 15.21 21.46
N LYS A 105 19.46 16.41 20.98
CA LYS A 105 20.24 17.63 21.25
C LYS A 105 20.23 18.05 22.71
N SER A 106 19.17 17.76 23.47
CA SER A 106 19.10 18.07 24.90
C SER A 106 19.88 17.11 25.80
N LYS A 107 20.30 15.97 25.24
CA LYS A 107 21.08 14.93 25.93
C LYS A 107 22.59 15.02 25.64
N LEU A 108 23.00 15.96 24.79
CA LEU A 108 24.39 16.31 24.45
C LEU A 108 24.76 17.61 25.16
#